data_AF-A0A7R9PRM3-F1
#
_entry.id   AF-A0A7R9PRM3-F1
#
_cell.length_a   1.000
_cell.length_b   1.000
_cell.length_c   1.000
_cell.angle_alpha   90.00
_cell.angle_beta   90.00
_cell.angle_gamma   90.00
#
_symmetry.space_group_name_H-M   'P 1'
#
loop_
_entity.id
_entity.type
_entity.pdbx_description
1 polymer ?
#
loop_
_entity_poly.entity_id
_entity_poly.type
_entity_poly.pdbx_seq_one_letter_code
_entity_poly.pdbx_strand_id
1 'polypeptide(L)'
;MERLVSIKNRGVVRRGEVMLKSVIYFLPMLSLQLLKNMTSPAYAAQIRSQISDTRTWNDASHYGAVLAQPEDHGTVNLCVLAPNGDAVTVTRTINLFGAQE
;
A
#
# COMPACT_ATOMS: atom_id res chain seq x y z
N MET A 1 -7.13 -18.22 -0.06
CA MET A 1 -7.68 -16.84 -0.18
C MET A 1 -7.37 -16.01 1.07
N GLU A 2 -7.67 -16.52 2.27
CA GLU A 2 -7.49 -15.82 3.57
C GLU A 2 -6.11 -15.17 3.81
N ARG A 3 -5.03 -15.90 3.52
CA ARG A 3 -3.66 -15.38 3.66
C ARG A 3 -3.45 -14.07 2.91
N LEU A 4 -3.91 -14.01 1.67
CA LEU A 4 -3.67 -12.89 0.75
C LEU A 4 -4.48 -11.65 1.18
N VAL A 5 -5.69 -11.87 1.71
CA VAL A 5 -6.53 -10.82 2.30
C VAL A 5 -5.88 -10.25 3.56
N SER A 6 -5.36 -11.10 4.44
CA SER A 6 -4.66 -10.66 5.66
C SER A 6 -3.40 -9.85 5.34
N ILE A 7 -2.63 -10.28 4.32
CA ILE A 7 -1.47 -9.51 3.80
C ILE A 7 -1.93 -8.14 3.28
N LYS A 8 -2.99 -8.10 2.46
CA LYS A 8 -3.54 -6.85 1.92
C LYS A 8 -3.96 -5.91 3.05
N ASN A 9 -4.73 -6.38 4.03
CA ASN A 9 -5.25 -5.55 5.11
C ASN A 9 -4.12 -4.91 5.94
N ARG A 10 -3.10 -5.70 6.33
CA ARG A 10 -1.93 -5.16 7.05
C ARG A 10 -1.11 -4.18 6.20
N GLY A 11 -0.98 -4.46 4.90
CA GLY A 11 -0.28 -3.58 3.97
C GLY A 11 -0.96 -2.22 3.81
N VAL A 12 -2.30 -2.20 3.71
CA VAL A 12 -3.11 -0.97 3.60
C VAL A 12 -2.94 -0.10 4.86
N VAL A 13 -3.03 -0.70 6.05
CA VAL A 13 -2.86 0.03 7.32
C VAL A 13 -1.47 0.68 7.40
N ARG A 14 -0.42 -0.08 7.09
CA ARG A 14 0.96 0.45 7.09
C ARG A 14 1.16 1.58 6.08
N ARG A 15 0.58 1.47 4.88
CA ARG A 15 0.63 2.56 3.89
C ARG A 15 -0.01 3.84 4.43
N GLY A 16 -1.14 3.74 5.12
CA GLY A 16 -1.81 4.89 5.77
C GLY A 16 -0.91 5.56 6.81
N GLU A 17 -0.33 4.79 7.74
CA GLU A 17 0.59 5.32 8.76
C GLU A 17 1.81 6.03 8.15
N VAL A 18 2.39 5.43 7.10
CA VAL A 18 3.53 6.01 6.38
C VAL A 18 3.15 7.32 5.73
N MET A 19 1.98 7.37 5.07
CA MET A 19 1.51 8.55 4.36
C MET A 19 1.28 9.72 5.33
N LEU A 20 0.66 9.48 6.48
CA LEU A 20 0.49 10.49 7.54
C LEU A 20 1.84 11.02 8.03
N LYS A 21 2.76 10.11 8.32
CA LYS A 21 4.09 10.48 8.79
C LYS A 21 4.89 11.27 7.75
N SER A 22 4.76 10.93 6.45
CA SER A 22 5.44 11.67 5.38
C SER A 22 4.86 13.07 5.16
N VAL A 23 3.54 13.24 5.28
CA VAL A 23 2.87 14.54 5.08
C VAL A 23 3.13 15.49 6.25
N ILE A 24 3.12 14.97 7.49
CA ILE A 24 3.24 15.82 8.69
C ILE A 24 4.69 16.21 8.98
N TYR A 25 5.64 15.28 8.80
CA TYR A 25 7.00 15.48 9.31
C TYR A 25 8.05 15.80 8.24
N PHE A 26 7.84 15.43 6.96
CA PHE A 26 8.81 15.59 5.86
C PHE A 26 10.28 15.34 6.30
N LEU A 27 10.53 14.24 7.04
CA LEU A 27 11.85 13.94 7.59
C LEU A 27 12.59 12.88 6.76
N PRO A 28 13.78 13.19 6.19
CA PRO A 28 14.56 12.24 5.38
C PRO A 28 15.12 11.06 6.19
N MET A 29 15.36 11.22 7.50
CA MET A 29 15.78 10.10 8.35
C MET A 29 14.66 9.06 8.55
N LEU A 30 13.40 9.50 8.57
CA LEU A 30 12.24 8.63 8.72
C LEU A 30 12.02 7.75 7.48
N SER A 31 12.28 8.29 6.28
CA SER A 31 12.13 7.54 5.02
C SER A 31 13.15 6.41 4.89
N LEU A 32 14.41 6.64 5.29
CA LEU A 32 15.46 5.61 5.28
C LEU A 32 15.18 4.48 6.28
N GLN A 33 14.73 4.81 7.49
CA GLN A 33 14.35 3.81 8.49
C GLN A 33 13.14 2.98 8.04
N LEU A 34 12.14 3.64 7.44
CA LEU A 34 11.00 2.95 6.87
C LEU A 34 11.41 1.98 5.77
N LEU A 35 12.25 2.43 4.82
CA LEU A 35 12.73 1.61 3.72
C LEU A 35 13.46 0.37 4.27
N LYS A 36 14.37 0.56 5.24
CA LYS A 36 15.08 -0.54 5.91
C LYS A 36 14.13 -1.56 6.54
N ASN A 37 13.06 -1.11 7.19
CA ASN A 37 12.08 -2.02 7.79
C ASN A 37 11.27 -2.74 6.71
N MET A 38 10.79 -2.03 5.68
CA MET A 38 9.98 -2.61 4.60
C MET A 38 10.74 -3.66 3.77
N THR A 39 12.06 -3.52 3.64
CA THR A 39 12.91 -4.49 2.93
C THR A 39 13.56 -5.52 3.86
N SER A 40 13.31 -5.47 5.18
CA SER A 40 13.95 -6.37 6.15
C SER A 40 13.28 -7.76 6.18
N PRO A 41 14.04 -8.86 5.99
CA PRO A 41 13.50 -10.21 6.09
C PRO A 41 12.96 -10.54 7.49
N ALA A 42 13.62 -10.06 8.55
CA ALA A 42 13.19 -10.29 9.93
C ALA A 42 11.85 -9.61 10.22
N TYR A 43 11.69 -8.38 9.73
CA TYR A 43 10.43 -7.65 9.85
C TYR A 43 9.31 -8.34 9.06
N ALA A 44 9.60 -8.81 7.83
CA ALA A 44 8.65 -9.59 7.05
C ALA A 44 8.24 -10.90 7.75
N ALA A 45 9.18 -11.60 8.40
CA ALA A 45 8.90 -12.81 9.17
C ALA A 45 7.99 -12.55 10.39
N GLN A 46 8.20 -11.43 11.09
CA GLN A 46 7.34 -11.01 12.20
C GLN A 46 5.90 -10.70 11.75
N ILE A 47 5.72 -10.11 10.56
CA ILE A 47 4.37 -9.90 10.01
C ILE A 47 3.75 -11.22 9.56
N ARG A 48 4.55 -12.11 8.96
CA ARG A 48 4.11 -13.44 8.51
C ARG A 48 3.58 -14.30 9.65
N SER A 49 4.15 -14.22 10.85
CA SER A 49 3.66 -15.00 12.01
C SER A 49 2.28 -14.55 12.51
N GLN A 50 1.82 -13.36 12.13
CA GLN A 50 0.51 -12.82 12.47
C GLN A 50 -0.55 -13.06 11.38
N ILE A 51 -0.20 -13.81 10.33
CA ILE A 51 -1.09 -14.13 9.22
C ILE A 51 -1.52 -15.59 9.35
N SER A 52 -2.83 -15.80 9.49
CA SER A 52 -3.43 -17.13 9.41
C SER A 52 -3.69 -17.52 7.96
N ASP A 53 -3.39 -18.76 7.61
CA ASP A 53 -3.71 -19.34 6.29
C ASP A 53 -5.18 -19.74 6.17
N THR A 54 -5.88 -19.91 7.30
CA THR A 54 -7.24 -20.46 7.38
C THR A 54 -8.32 -19.44 7.69
N ARG A 55 -7.95 -18.22 8.10
CA ARG A 55 -8.91 -17.21 8.55
C ARG A 55 -8.44 -15.77 8.39
N THR A 56 -9.39 -14.89 8.11
CA THR A 56 -9.31 -13.43 8.25
C THR A 56 -10.24 -12.92 9.36
N TRP A 57 -10.03 -11.68 9.78
CA TRP A 57 -10.82 -11.01 10.80
C TRP A 57 -11.63 -9.91 10.14
N ASN A 58 -12.92 -9.81 10.49
CA ASN A 58 -13.77 -8.72 10.01
C ASN A 58 -13.53 -7.41 10.78
N ASP A 59 -12.90 -7.51 11.96
CA ASP A 59 -12.53 -6.35 12.75
C ASP A 59 -11.25 -5.70 12.19
N ALA A 60 -11.37 -4.47 11.72
CA ALA A 60 -10.25 -3.70 11.20
C ALA A 60 -9.18 -3.39 12.26
N SER A 61 -9.58 -3.37 13.55
CA SER A 61 -8.66 -3.14 14.67
C SER A 61 -7.63 -4.25 14.81
N HIS A 62 -7.99 -5.49 14.43
CA HIS A 62 -7.07 -6.63 14.40
C HIS A 62 -5.85 -6.39 13.50
N TYR A 63 -6.03 -5.57 12.46
CA TYR A 63 -4.97 -5.20 11.52
C TYR A 63 -4.27 -3.87 11.88
N GLY A 64 -4.73 -3.18 12.93
CA GLY A 64 -4.22 -1.88 13.37
C GLY A 64 -4.83 -0.68 12.62
N ALA A 65 -5.97 -0.85 11.95
CA ALA A 65 -6.60 0.25 11.22
C ALA A 65 -7.24 1.28 12.16
N VAL A 66 -6.99 2.57 11.91
CA VAL A 66 -7.57 3.71 12.67
C VAL A 66 -8.39 4.63 11.76
N LEU A 67 -8.38 4.41 10.45
CA LEU A 67 -8.88 5.36 9.44
C LEU A 67 -9.74 4.68 8.38
N ALA A 68 -10.70 5.43 7.85
CA ALA A 68 -11.49 5.05 6.68
C ALA A 68 -10.71 5.35 5.40
N GLN A 69 -10.85 4.48 4.40
CA GLN A 69 -10.27 4.68 3.07
C GLN A 69 -11.22 5.59 2.25
N PRO A 70 -10.74 6.69 1.66
CA PRO A 70 -11.57 7.50 0.78
C PRO A 70 -11.92 6.70 -0.48
N GLU A 71 -13.16 6.86 -0.95
CA GLU A 71 -13.63 6.28 -2.21
C GLU A 71 -12.82 6.86 -3.38
N ASP A 72 -12.40 6.00 -4.30
CA ASP A 72 -11.63 6.36 -5.49
C ASP A 72 -12.40 5.91 -6.74
N HIS A 73 -12.38 6.72 -7.79
CA HIS A 73 -13.11 6.46 -9.02
C HIS A 73 -12.16 6.55 -10.21
N GLY A 74 -12.17 5.53 -11.08
CA GLY A 74 -11.54 5.55 -12.41
C GLY A 74 -10.01 5.62 -12.44
N THR A 75 -9.34 4.46 -12.62
CA THR A 75 -7.91 4.38 -12.95
C THR A 75 -7.70 3.56 -14.22
N VAL A 76 -6.91 4.10 -15.16
CA VAL A 76 -6.46 3.44 -16.38
C VAL A 76 -4.99 3.05 -16.25
N ASN A 77 -4.63 1.86 -16.76
CA ASN A 77 -3.24 1.44 -16.92
C ASN A 77 -2.90 1.24 -18.41
N LEU A 78 -1.65 1.50 -18.79
CA LEU A 78 -1.11 1.27 -20.13
C LEU A 78 0.32 0.74 -20.01
N CYS A 79 0.65 -0.31 -20.76
CA CYS A 79 2.01 -0.86 -20.84
C CYS A 79 2.45 -0.89 -22.31
N VAL A 80 3.65 -0.41 -22.59
CA VAL A 80 4.26 -0.36 -23.93
C VAL A 80 5.62 -1.06 -23.88
N LEU A 81 5.83 -2.00 -24.80
CA LEU A 81 7.11 -2.70 -25.00
C LEU A 81 7.65 -2.30 -26.38
N ALA A 82 8.87 -1.78 -26.43
CA ALA A 82 9.54 -1.44 -27.66
C ALA A 82 10.33 -2.66 -28.21
N PRO A 83 10.56 -2.74 -29.54
CA PRO A 83 11.29 -3.87 -30.15
C PRO A 83 12.74 -4.05 -29.67
N ASN A 84 13.34 -3.00 -29.10
CA ASN A 84 14.67 -3.04 -28.50
C ASN A 84 14.68 -3.63 -27.07
N GLY A 85 13.52 -3.99 -26.52
CA GLY A 85 13.37 -4.58 -25.19
C GLY A 85 13.02 -3.59 -24.07
N ASP A 86 12.89 -2.29 -24.37
CA ASP A 86 12.48 -1.30 -23.37
C ASP A 86 11.00 -1.43 -23.03
N ALA A 87 10.66 -1.37 -21.74
CA ALA A 87 9.29 -1.45 -21.26
C ALA A 87 8.91 -0.21 -20.44
N VAL A 88 7.76 0.38 -20.73
CA VAL A 88 7.19 1.53 -20.02
C VAL A 88 5.77 1.20 -19.57
N THR A 89 5.46 1.45 -18.30
CA THR A 89 4.09 1.33 -17.76
C THR A 89 3.63 2.66 -17.17
N VAL A 90 2.40 3.05 -17.51
CA VAL A 90 1.76 4.30 -17.10
C VAL A 90 0.46 3.95 -16.39
N THR A 91 0.29 4.46 -15.17
CA THR A 91 -0.98 4.40 -14.44
C THR A 91 -1.51 5.82 -14.32
N ARG A 92 -2.70 6.08 -14.88
CA ARG A 92 -3.35 7.39 -14.88
C ARG A 92 -4.71 7.28 -14.19
N THR A 93 -4.96 8.19 -13.25
CA THR A 93 -6.21 8.22 -12.47
C THR A 93 -6.96 9.53 -12.77
N ILE A 94 -8.29 9.45 -12.88
CA ILE A 94 -9.18 10.63 -12.92
C ILE A 94 -10.17 10.46 -11.77
N ASN A 95 -9.87 11.06 -10.63
CA ASN A 95 -10.72 10.92 -9.45
C ASN A 95 -11.94 11.86 -9.57
N LEU A 96 -13.07 11.35 -10.09
CA LEU A 96 -14.36 12.01 -10.33
C LEU A 96 -14.32 13.26 -11.23
N PHE A 97 -15.28 13.40 -12.14
CA PHE A 97 -15.44 14.60 -12.97
C PHE A 97 -15.59 15.85 -12.08
N GLY A 98 -14.64 16.79 -12.11
CA GLY A 98 -14.86 18.14 -11.57
C GLY A 98 -13.87 18.69 -10.53
N ALA A 99 -12.55 18.50 -10.69
CA ALA A 99 -11.66 19.64 -10.44
C ALA A 99 -11.59 20.45 -11.76
N GLN A 100 -12.72 21.05 -12.15
CA GLN A 100 -12.68 22.19 -13.04
C GLN A 100 -12.19 23.38 -12.20
N GLU A 101 -11.19 24.06 -12.75
CA GLU A 101 -10.59 25.37 -12.38
C GLU A 101 -10.97 26.03 -11.05
#